data_AF-A0A1B6GJY1-F1
#
_entry.id   AF-A0A1B6GJY1-F1
#
_cell.length_a   1.000
_cell.length_b   1.000
_cell.length_c   1.000
_cell.angle_alpha   90.00
_cell.angle_beta   90.00
_cell.angle_gamma   90.00
#
_symmetry.space_group_name_H-M   'P 1'
#
loop_
_entity.id
_entity.type
_entity.pdbx_description
1 polymer ?
#
loop_
_entity_poly.entity_id
_entity_poly.type
_entity_poly.pdbx_seq_one_letter_code
_entity_poly.pdbx_strand_id
1 'polypeptide(L)'
;TAKKSIMRLSTKSSGIDSFVDQVEVENVKSAAKDLIQEIRIKIEEKLSIVVTREGTVESFETFGIVTLFTSDEKNSRIQLKLDNKCRNNLQLQTHPIFDKELFQQKNVIGLKDR
;
A
#
# COMPACT_ATOMS: atom_id res chain seq x y z
N THR A 1 35.27 60.53 16.02
CA THR A 1 33.79 60.43 15.95
C THR A 1 33.38 59.09 16.53
N ALA A 2 32.61 59.09 17.61
CA ALA A 2 32.20 57.87 18.32
C ALA A 2 31.12 57.09 17.58
N LYS A 3 31.16 55.75 17.66
CA LYS A 3 29.96 54.93 17.92
C LYS A 3 30.34 53.56 18.49
N LYS A 4 29.87 53.38 19.72
CA LYS A 4 29.89 52.18 20.58
C LYS A 4 28.75 51.25 20.16
N SER A 5 28.96 49.93 20.20
CA SER A 5 27.91 49.01 20.66
C SER A 5 28.52 47.68 21.10
N ILE A 6 28.08 47.26 22.28
CA ILE A 6 28.54 46.14 23.11
C ILE A 6 27.86 44.84 22.63
N MET A 7 28.59 43.72 22.60
CA MET A 7 27.98 42.39 22.74
C MET A 7 28.80 41.47 23.64
N ARG A 8 28.39 41.47 24.91
CA ARG A 8 28.16 40.35 25.84
C ARG A 8 29.14 39.17 25.81
N LEU A 9 29.94 39.08 26.89
CA LEU A 9 30.57 37.86 27.38
C LEU A 9 29.57 37.09 28.25
N SER A 10 29.32 35.82 27.92
CA SER A 10 28.78 34.86 28.91
C SER A 10 29.59 33.57 28.90
N THR A 11 30.18 33.35 30.07
CA THR A 11 30.87 32.23 30.69
C THR A 11 30.53 30.79 30.26
N LYS A 12 31.62 30.00 30.15
CA LYS A 12 31.82 28.61 30.59
C LYS A 12 30.93 27.50 29.99
N SER A 13 31.52 26.61 29.21
CA SER A 13 31.99 25.30 29.70
C SER A 13 32.60 24.47 28.57
N SER A 14 33.63 23.73 28.95
CA SER A 14 34.47 22.82 28.19
C SER A 14 33.76 21.89 27.21
N GLY A 15 34.26 21.86 25.96
CA GLY A 15 34.90 20.65 25.43
C GLY A 15 34.02 19.46 25.03
N ILE A 16 32.74 19.66 24.71
CA ILE A 16 31.83 18.55 24.34
C ILE A 16 31.23 18.71 22.93
N ASP A 17 31.22 19.92 22.34
CA ASP A 17 30.59 20.15 21.02
C ASP A 17 31.48 19.80 19.81
N SER A 18 32.72 19.37 20.01
CA SER A 18 33.64 18.99 18.92
C SER A 18 33.77 17.48 18.71
N PHE A 19 32.87 16.68 19.31
CA PHE A 19 32.82 15.22 19.13
C PHE A 19 31.54 14.73 18.42
N VAL A 20 30.61 15.63 18.08
CA VAL A 20 29.32 15.28 17.47
C VAL A 20 29.32 15.45 15.94
N ASP A 21 30.40 15.97 15.35
CA ASP A 21 30.48 16.27 13.90
C ASP A 21 31.25 15.23 13.06
N GLN A 22 31.59 14.06 13.62
CA GLN A 22 32.26 12.96 12.89
C GLN A 22 31.69 11.58 13.20
N VAL A 23 30.38 11.50 13.46
CA VAL A 23 29.65 10.27 13.17
C VAL A 23 28.89 10.54 11.89
N GLU A 24 29.45 10.07 10.79
CA GLU A 24 28.76 9.91 9.53
C GLU A 24 27.37 9.34 9.82
N VAL A 25 26.35 10.12 9.51
CA VAL A 25 24.96 9.68 9.50
C VAL A 25 24.76 8.81 8.25
N GLU A 26 25.58 7.78 8.12
CA GLU A 26 25.44 6.73 7.12
C GLU A 26 25.03 5.45 7.87
N ASN A 27 23.84 4.95 7.54
CA ASN A 27 23.38 3.58 7.83
C ASN A 27 22.88 3.15 9.22
N VAL A 28 21.98 3.91 9.86
CA VAL A 28 21.05 3.31 10.88
C VAL A 28 19.58 3.74 10.73
N LYS A 29 19.10 3.94 9.49
CA LYS A 29 17.67 4.09 9.19
C LYS A 29 17.18 3.15 8.07
N SER A 30 17.79 1.98 7.98
CA SER A 30 17.55 0.96 6.97
C SER A 30 17.00 -0.33 7.60
N ALA A 31 15.92 -0.24 8.40
CA ALA A 31 15.25 -1.45 8.91
C ALA A 31 13.77 -1.30 9.33
N ALA A 32 13.11 -0.16 9.08
CA ALA A 32 11.65 -0.03 9.29
C ALA A 32 10.95 0.79 8.19
N LYS A 33 11.71 1.19 7.17
CA LYS A 33 11.23 1.97 6.03
C LYS A 33 11.28 1.13 4.75
N ASP A 34 11.15 -0.18 4.93
CA ASP A 34 10.82 -1.03 3.82
C ASP A 34 9.34 -0.84 3.46
N LEU A 35 9.15 -0.18 2.33
CA LEU A 35 8.23 -0.66 1.30
C LEU A 35 6.73 -0.46 1.57
N ILE A 36 6.31 0.79 1.81
CA ILE A 36 4.97 1.18 1.34
C ILE A 36 5.06 1.20 -0.20
N GLN A 37 4.92 0.03 -0.83
CA GLN A 37 4.84 -0.05 -2.29
C GLN A 37 3.71 0.88 -2.76
N GLU A 38 4.03 1.73 -3.73
CA GLU A 38 3.12 2.75 -4.30
C GLU A 38 1.81 2.14 -4.80
N ILE A 39 1.85 0.86 -5.18
CA ILE A 39 0.73 0.05 -5.65
C ILE A 39 0.77 -1.28 -4.89
N ARG A 40 -0.31 -1.63 -4.21
CA ARG A 40 -0.47 -2.89 -3.47
C ARG A 40 -1.80 -3.54 -3.85
N ILE A 41 -1.76 -4.84 -4.11
CA ILE A 41 -2.94 -5.63 -4.40
C ILE A 41 -3.12 -6.62 -3.24
N LYS A 42 -4.30 -6.62 -2.63
CA LYS A 42 -4.71 -7.58 -1.62
C LYS A 42 -5.75 -8.51 -2.21
N ILE A 43 -5.53 -9.81 -2.08
CA ILE A 43 -6.50 -10.84 -2.47
C ILE A 43 -6.84 -11.59 -1.19
N GLU A 44 -8.12 -11.64 -0.84
CA GLU A 44 -8.62 -12.40 0.29
C GLU A 44 -9.66 -13.39 -0.22
N GLU A 45 -9.55 -14.63 0.24
CA GLU A 45 -10.49 -15.70 -0.12
C GLU A 45 -11.00 -16.38 1.15
N LYS A 46 -12.31 -16.59 1.19
CA LYS A 46 -13.01 -17.32 2.23
C LYS A 46 -13.65 -18.56 1.60
N LEU A 47 -13.21 -19.72 2.09
CA LEU A 47 -13.69 -21.02 1.68
C LEU A 47 -14.62 -21.59 2.76
N SER A 48 -15.86 -21.89 2.40
CA SER A 48 -16.86 -22.51 3.28
C SER A 48 -17.22 -23.88 2.70
N ILE A 49 -16.90 -24.95 3.44
CA ILE A 49 -17.18 -26.32 3.01
C ILE A 49 -17.93 -27.05 4.13
N VAL A 50 -19.01 -27.73 3.76
CA VAL A 50 -19.71 -28.67 4.63
C VAL A 50 -19.46 -30.07 4.10
N VAL A 51 -18.86 -30.93 4.93
CA VAL A 51 -18.52 -32.31 4.58
C VAL A 51 -19.17 -33.24 5.60
N THR A 52 -19.78 -34.31 5.11
CA THR A 52 -20.37 -35.37 5.93
C THR A 52 -19.30 -36.29 6.52
N ARG A 53 -19.67 -37.07 7.54
CA ARG A 53 -18.79 -38.09 8.13
C ARG A 53 -18.30 -39.12 7.10
N GLU A 54 -19.10 -39.39 6.07
CA GLU A 54 -18.78 -40.31 4.98
C GLU A 54 -17.86 -39.70 3.92
N GLY A 55 -17.46 -38.42 4.08
CA GLY A 55 -16.55 -37.72 3.17
C GLY A 55 -17.24 -37.09 1.96
N THR A 56 -18.56 -37.17 1.86
CA THR A 56 -19.33 -36.47 0.81
C THR A 56 -19.39 -34.97 1.11
N VAL A 57 -19.13 -34.13 0.10
CA VAL A 57 -19.28 -32.67 0.17
C VAL A 57 -20.74 -32.31 -0.02
N GLU A 58 -21.37 -31.74 1.01
CA GLU A 58 -22.74 -31.24 0.95
C GLU A 58 -22.83 -29.82 0.39
N SER A 59 -21.88 -28.96 0.76
CA SER A 59 -21.81 -27.59 0.26
C SER A 59 -20.37 -27.14 0.09
N PHE A 60 -20.13 -26.36 -0.97
CA PHE A 60 -18.85 -25.76 -1.29
C PHE A 60 -19.10 -24.34 -1.81
N GLU A 61 -18.69 -23.36 -1.01
CA GLU A 61 -18.80 -21.94 -1.35
C GLU A 61 -17.44 -21.28 -1.24
N THR A 62 -17.09 -20.48 -2.24
CA THR A 62 -15.86 -19.70 -2.27
C THR A 62 -16.22 -18.24 -2.51
N PHE A 63 -15.82 -17.37 -1.58
CA PHE A 63 -15.97 -15.92 -1.70
C PHE A 63 -14.59 -15.30 -1.79
N GLY A 64 -14.38 -14.43 -2.78
CA GLY A 64 -13.12 -13.72 -2.98
C GLY A 64 -13.34 -12.23 -3.04
N ILE A 65 -12.40 -11.46 -2.49
CA ILE A 65 -12.32 -10.01 -2.66
C ILE A 65 -10.91 -9.60 -3.08
N VAL A 66 -10.84 -8.77 -4.12
CA VAL A 66 -9.60 -8.17 -4.60
C VAL A 66 -9.65 -6.68 -4.32
N THR A 67 -8.69 -6.17 -3.56
CA THR A 67 -8.59 -4.75 -3.20
C THR A 67 -7.28 -4.19 -3.71
N LEU A 68 -7.37 -3.12 -4.51
CA LEU A 68 -6.22 -2.34 -4.97
C LEU A 68 -6.04 -1.14 -4.05
N PHE A 69 -4.82 -0.99 -3.53
CA PHE A 69 -4.39 0.17 -2.77
C PHE A 69 -3.31 0.91 -3.57
N THR A 70 -3.52 2.20 -3.81
CA THR A 70 -2.53 3.08 -4.43
C THR A 70 -2.23 4.21 -3.45
N SER A 71 -0.95 4.50 -3.24
CA SER A 71 -0.50 5.52 -2.28
C SER A 71 -0.23 6.90 -2.89
N ASP A 72 -0.05 6.99 -4.22
CA ASP A 72 0.21 8.25 -4.93
C ASP A 72 -0.83 8.51 -6.04
N GLU A 73 -1.33 9.74 -6.13
CA GLU A 73 -2.33 10.17 -7.11
C GLU A 73 -1.76 10.17 -8.54
N LYS A 74 -0.43 10.36 -8.68
CA LYS A 74 0.27 10.29 -9.97
C LYS A 74 0.20 8.90 -10.60
N ASN A 75 0.11 7.88 -9.77
CA ASN A 75 -0.07 6.49 -10.16
C ASN A 75 -1.54 6.05 -10.08
N SER A 76 -2.52 6.97 -10.05
CA SER A 76 -3.94 6.59 -9.93
C SER A 76 -4.55 6.01 -11.22
N ARG A 77 -3.95 6.27 -12.39
CA ARG A 77 -4.37 5.71 -13.68
C ARG A 77 -3.80 4.31 -13.87
N ILE A 78 -4.33 3.35 -13.13
CA ILE A 78 -3.97 1.93 -13.24
C ILE A 78 -5.18 1.14 -13.74
N GLN A 79 -4.90 0.14 -14.57
CA GLN A 79 -5.84 -0.90 -14.93
C GLN A 79 -5.29 -2.24 -14.45
N LEU A 80 -6.13 -3.05 -13.82
CA LEU A 80 -5.78 -4.41 -13.40
C LEU A 80 -6.44 -5.41 -14.30
N LYS A 81 -5.66 -6.22 -15.03
CA LYS A 81 -6.20 -7.33 -15.80
C LYS A 81 -6.17 -8.61 -14.97
N LEU A 82 -7.34 -9.20 -14.75
CA LEU A 82 -7.47 -10.49 -14.08
C LEU A 82 -7.49 -11.61 -15.13
N ASP A 83 -6.69 -12.65 -14.91
CA ASP A 83 -6.81 -13.90 -15.65
C ASP A 83 -7.79 -14.84 -14.92
N ASN A 84 -9.08 -14.66 -15.21
CA ASN A 84 -10.12 -15.52 -14.63
C ASN A 84 -10.44 -16.68 -15.58
N LYS A 85 -10.00 -17.89 -15.20
CA LYS A 85 -10.25 -19.14 -15.92
C LYS A 85 -11.62 -19.76 -15.62
N CYS A 86 -12.34 -19.27 -14.60
CA CYS A 86 -13.66 -19.76 -14.19
C CYS A 86 -14.74 -18.71 -14.49
N ARG A 87 -15.20 -18.66 -15.74
CA ARG A 87 -16.22 -17.67 -16.18
C ARG A 87 -17.66 -18.10 -15.95
N ASN A 88 -17.92 -19.40 -15.82
CA ASN A 88 -19.27 -19.91 -16.05
C ASN A 88 -20.18 -19.84 -14.82
N ASN A 89 -19.64 -19.74 -13.61
CA ASN A 89 -20.41 -19.79 -12.35
C ASN A 89 -20.00 -18.72 -11.32
N LEU A 90 -19.19 -17.71 -11.70
CA LEU A 90 -18.78 -16.65 -10.77
C LEU A 90 -19.73 -15.46 -10.85
N GLN A 91 -20.36 -15.12 -9.72
CA GLN A 91 -21.06 -13.85 -9.57
C GLN A 91 -20.06 -12.76 -9.22
N LEU A 92 -19.66 -12.01 -10.23
CA LEU A 92 -18.68 -10.94 -10.10
C LEU A 92 -19.35 -9.60 -9.81
N GLN A 93 -18.89 -8.94 -8.75
CA GLN A 93 -19.34 -7.59 -8.37
C GLN A 93 -18.14 -6.65 -8.30
N THR A 94 -18.30 -5.46 -8.87
CA THR A 94 -17.29 -4.40 -8.84
C THR A 94 -17.80 -3.22 -8.02
N HIS A 95 -16.88 -2.46 -7.42
CA HIS A 95 -17.22 -1.21 -6.74
C HIS A 95 -17.79 -0.18 -7.75
N PRO A 96 -18.76 0.68 -7.37
CA PRO A 96 -19.47 1.58 -8.30
C PRO A 96 -18.62 2.54 -9.12
N ILE A 97 -17.37 2.79 -8.70
CA ILE A 97 -16.43 3.70 -9.36
C ILE A 97 -15.76 3.01 -10.57
N PHE A 98 -15.69 1.68 -10.59
CA PHE A 98 -15.05 0.93 -11.66
C PHE A 98 -16.01 0.64 -12.81
N ASP A 99 -15.47 0.58 -14.02
CA ASP A 99 -16.22 0.24 -15.22
C ASP A 99 -16.62 -1.25 -15.21
N LYS A 100 -17.91 -1.49 -15.04
CA LYS A 100 -18.51 -2.83 -15.00
C LYS A 100 -18.46 -3.53 -16.37
N GLU A 101 -18.63 -2.80 -17.47
CA GLU A 101 -18.64 -3.39 -18.81
C GLU A 101 -17.24 -3.85 -19.21
N LEU A 102 -16.25 -3.01 -18.92
CA LEU A 102 -14.84 -3.31 -19.14
C LEU A 102 -14.39 -4.53 -18.32
N PHE A 103 -14.90 -4.68 -17.10
CA PHE A 103 -14.65 -5.85 -16.28
C PHE A 103 -15.33 -7.11 -16.83
N GLN A 104 -16.62 -7.04 -17.18
CA GLN A 104 -17.35 -8.21 -17.69
C GLN A 104 -16.82 -8.72 -19.03
N GLN A 105 -16.41 -7.83 -19.93
CA GLN A 105 -15.95 -8.21 -21.27
C GLN A 105 -14.47 -8.61 -21.30
N LYS A 106 -13.62 -7.85 -20.60
CA LYS A 106 -12.14 -7.98 -20.72
C LYS A 106 -11.47 -8.50 -19.47
N ASN A 107 -12.22 -8.71 -18.37
CA ASN A 107 -11.68 -9.01 -17.03
C ASN A 107 -10.68 -7.95 -16.56
N VAL A 108 -10.90 -6.68 -16.92
CA VAL A 108 -10.05 -5.57 -16.52
C VAL A 108 -10.80 -4.68 -15.54
N ILE A 109 -10.18 -4.37 -14.41
CA ILE A 109 -10.66 -3.38 -13.44
C ILE A 109 -10.01 -2.06 -13.82
N GLY A 110 -10.82 -1.13 -14.32
CA GLY A 110 -10.42 0.25 -14.63
C GLY A 110 -11.44 1.23 -14.08
N LEU A 111 -11.00 2.45 -13.78
CA LEU A 111 -11.90 3.53 -13.41
C LEU A 111 -12.83 3.85 -14.59
N LYS A 112 -14.09 4.16 -14.30
CA LYS A 112 -15.00 4.72 -15.29
C LYS A 112 -14.47 6.12 -15.66
N ASP A 113 -14.19 6.35 -16.93
CA ASP A 113 -13.59 7.60 -17.43
C ASP A 113 -14.25 8.85 -16.82
N ARG A 114 -13.41 9.83 -16.47
CA ARG A 114 -13.80 11.16 -16.04
C ARG A 114 -13.15 12.22 -16.93
#